data_AF-K1RUS1-F1
#
_entry.id   AF-K1RUS1-F1
#
_cell.length_a   1.000
_cell.length_b   1.000
_cell.length_c   1.000
_cell.angle_alpha   90.00
_cell.angle_beta   90.00
_cell.angle_gamma   90.00
#
_symmetry.space_group_name_H-M   'P 1'
#
loop_
_entity.id
_entity.type
_entity.pdbx_description
1 polymer ?
#
loop_
_entity_poly.entity_id
_entity_poly.type
_entity_poly.pdbx_seq_one_letter_code
_entity_poly.pdbx_strand_id
1 'polypeptide(L)'
;MVEVNARYDGSSKFLPKNRWNFFWGASAGWRITEEKFMENLRDYVNELKLRASYGEVGNQNGIGRYDGIQLYNYKSNSGALLGNSKGTYVESAGLVSTMRTWERIYNYNLGIDFGFLNNRLTGTFEVFKKKTTICWFRVCTPVYWVELLPVLIAVSLRPMVTMPA
;
A
#
# COMPACT_ATOMS: atom_id res chain seq x y z
N MET A 1 2.41 -20.62 -9.57
CA MET A 1 2.89 -19.34 -10.14
C MET A 1 3.52 -18.52 -9.03
N VAL A 2 4.68 -17.92 -9.30
CA VAL A 2 5.34 -17.00 -8.37
C VAL A 2 5.70 -15.75 -9.16
N GLU A 3 5.45 -14.59 -8.58
CA GLU A 3 5.77 -13.29 -9.16
C GLU A 3 6.51 -12.47 -8.11
N VAL A 4 7.57 -11.78 -8.53
CA VAL A 4 8.33 -10.88 -7.67
C VAL A 4 8.49 -9.56 -8.39
N ASN A 5 8.21 -8.46 -7.69
CA ASN A 5 8.41 -7.11 -8.15
C ASN A 5 9.39 -6.39 -7.22
N ALA A 6 10.35 -5.69 -7.80
CA ALA A 6 11.28 -4.87 -7.06
C ALA A 6 11.39 -3.51 -7.75
N ARG A 7 11.41 -2.45 -6.96
CA ARG A 7 11.43 -1.07 -7.42
C ARG A 7 12.34 -0.22 -6.54
N TYR A 8 13.10 0.65 -7.18
CA TYR A 8 13.97 1.61 -6.51
C TYR A 8 13.57 3.02 -6.91
N ASP A 9 12.96 3.76 -5.98
CA ASP A 9 12.38 5.07 -6.25
C ASP A 9 13.17 6.19 -5.55
N GLY A 10 13.31 7.30 -6.27
CA GLY A 10 13.94 8.53 -5.81
C GLY A 10 12.97 9.71 -5.84
N SER A 11 12.90 10.50 -4.77
CA SER A 11 12.10 11.73 -4.75
C SER A 11 12.92 12.95 -4.33
N SER A 12 12.80 14.02 -5.13
CA SER A 12 13.47 15.30 -4.90
C SER A 12 12.95 16.07 -3.69
N LYS A 13 11.80 15.65 -3.14
CA LYS A 13 11.20 16.22 -1.93
C LYS A 13 12.00 15.87 -0.66
N PHE A 14 12.80 14.82 -0.70
CA PHE A 14 13.66 14.42 0.42
C PHE A 14 15.08 14.93 0.24
N LEU A 15 15.78 15.11 1.37
CA LEU A 15 17.20 15.44 1.38
C LEU A 15 18.03 14.37 0.64
N PRO A 16 19.21 14.73 0.09
CA PRO A 16 20.02 13.82 -0.74
C PRO A 16 20.29 12.45 -0.10
N LYS A 17 20.44 12.41 1.23
CA LYS A 17 20.68 11.20 2.01
C LYS A 17 19.48 10.24 2.06
N ASN A 18 18.26 10.74 1.93
CA ASN A 18 17.00 9.99 2.10
C ASN A 18 16.15 9.94 0.82
N ARG A 19 16.70 10.43 -0.30
CA ARG A 19 16.03 10.51 -1.61
C ARG A 19 15.58 9.15 -2.10
N TRP A 20 16.43 8.15 -1.95
CA TRP A 20 16.29 6.85 -2.56
C TRP A 20 15.77 5.82 -1.58
N ASN A 21 14.82 5.00 -2.03
CA ASN A 21 14.31 3.89 -1.24
C ASN A 21 13.96 2.69 -2.10
N PHE A 22 14.15 1.51 -1.52
CA PHE A 22 13.85 0.24 -2.15
C PHE A 22 12.50 -0.29 -1.65
N PHE A 23 11.68 -0.71 -2.60
CA PHE A 23 10.35 -1.28 -2.40
C PHE A 23 10.28 -2.61 -3.15
N TRP A 24 9.64 -3.61 -2.56
CA TRP A 24 9.49 -4.91 -3.20
C TRP A 24 8.14 -5.52 -2.85
N GLY A 25 7.72 -6.46 -3.68
CA GLY A 25 6.56 -7.28 -3.44
C GLY A 25 6.75 -8.66 -4.06
N ALA A 26 6.07 -9.64 -3.48
CA ALA A 26 6.05 -11.00 -3.98
C ALA A 26 4.62 -11.53 -3.91
N SER A 27 4.22 -12.30 -4.91
CA SER A 27 2.96 -13.03 -4.90
C SER A 27 3.20 -14.48 -5.30
N ALA A 28 2.39 -15.37 -4.73
CA ALA A 28 2.40 -16.79 -5.03
C ALA A 28 0.97 -17.28 -5.18
N GLY A 29 0.76 -18.09 -6.20
CA GLY A 29 -0.48 -18.80 -6.46
C GLY A 29 -0.20 -20.29 -6.59
N TRP A 30 -0.85 -21.09 -5.77
CA TRP A 30 -0.75 -22.55 -5.80
C TRP A 30 -2.12 -23.16 -6.09
N ARG A 31 -2.18 -23.95 -7.17
CA ARG A 31 -3.38 -24.69 -7.56
C ARG A 31 -3.27 -26.10 -7.00
N ILE A 32 -3.96 -26.34 -5.90
CA ILE A 32 -3.89 -27.61 -5.17
C ILE A 32 -4.65 -28.72 -5.93
N THR A 33 -5.69 -28.36 -6.69
CA THR A 33 -6.45 -29.32 -7.51
C THR A 33 -5.67 -29.95 -8.65
N GLU A 34 -4.46 -29.49 -8.98
CA GLU A 34 -3.58 -30.11 -9.97
C GLU A 34 -2.63 -31.17 -9.39
N GLU A 35 -2.60 -31.31 -8.06
CA GLU A 35 -1.74 -32.28 -7.39
C GLU A 35 -2.33 -33.69 -7.38
N LYS A 36 -1.47 -34.70 -7.48
CA LYS A 36 -1.84 -36.12 -7.57
C LYS A 36 -2.72 -36.61 -6.41
N PHE A 37 -2.60 -36.02 -5.23
CA PHE A 37 -3.38 -36.41 -4.05
C PHE A 37 -4.84 -35.91 -4.10
N MET A 38 -5.15 -34.94 -4.95
CA MET A 38 -6.52 -34.42 -5.14
C MET A 38 -7.27 -35.14 -6.26
N GLU A 39 -6.63 -36.04 -7.01
CA GLU A 39 -7.26 -36.74 -8.15
C GLU A 39 -8.54 -37.48 -7.75
N ASN A 40 -8.56 -38.14 -6.58
CA ASN A 40 -9.73 -38.86 -6.07
C ASN A 40 -10.86 -37.93 -5.58
N LEU A 41 -10.55 -36.66 -5.30
CA LEU A 41 -11.50 -35.66 -4.78
C LEU A 41 -11.98 -34.70 -5.87
N ARG A 42 -11.46 -34.80 -7.10
CA ARG A 42 -11.80 -33.91 -8.23
C ARG A 42 -13.27 -33.96 -8.64
N ASP A 43 -13.92 -35.10 -8.45
CA ASP A 43 -15.35 -35.27 -8.74
C ASP A 43 -16.22 -34.36 -7.84
N TYR A 44 -15.74 -34.04 -6.64
CA TYR A 44 -16.41 -33.15 -5.70
C TYR A 44 -15.82 -31.74 -5.70
N VAL A 45 -14.49 -31.61 -5.81
CA VAL A 45 -13.72 -30.37 -5.73
C VAL A 45 -13.01 -30.11 -7.06
N ASN A 46 -13.60 -29.27 -7.90
CA ASN A 46 -13.10 -29.00 -9.24
C ASN A 46 -11.96 -27.98 -9.25
N GLU A 47 -11.99 -27.00 -8.35
CA GLU A 47 -10.96 -25.96 -8.27
C GLU A 47 -10.63 -25.68 -6.80
N LEU A 48 -9.33 -25.65 -6.48
CA LEU A 48 -8.83 -25.18 -5.20
C LEU A 48 -7.52 -24.45 -5.46
N LYS A 49 -7.52 -23.14 -5.28
CA LYS A 49 -6.37 -22.29 -5.51
C LYS A 49 -6.13 -21.41 -4.30
N LEU A 50 -4.92 -21.49 -3.76
CA LEU A 50 -4.43 -20.60 -2.74
C LEU A 50 -3.65 -19.46 -3.40
N ARG A 51 -3.95 -18.23 -3.01
CA ARG A 51 -3.26 -17.00 -3.43
C ARG A 51 -2.74 -16.31 -2.18
N ALA A 52 -1.46 -15.93 -2.19
CA ALA A 52 -0.89 -15.07 -1.17
C ALA A 52 -0.08 -13.99 -1.86
N SER A 53 -0.21 -12.74 -1.40
CA SER A 53 0.63 -11.65 -1.88
C SER A 53 1.06 -10.73 -0.74
N TYR A 54 2.27 -10.22 -0.90
CA TYR A 54 2.89 -9.24 -0.05
C TYR A 54 3.47 -8.14 -0.94
N GLY A 55 3.21 -6.88 -0.59
CA GLY A 55 3.75 -5.76 -1.36
C GLY A 55 4.01 -4.56 -0.50
N GLU A 56 5.19 -3.99 -0.66
CA GLU A 56 5.55 -2.71 -0.08
C GLU A 56 5.48 -1.59 -1.12
N VAL A 57 4.84 -0.48 -0.76
CA VAL A 57 4.73 0.71 -1.62
C VAL A 57 5.13 1.95 -0.83
N GLY A 58 5.94 2.81 -1.46
CA GLY A 58 6.30 4.12 -0.94
C GLY A 58 5.27 5.19 -1.23
N ASN A 59 4.91 5.98 -0.23
CA ASN A 59 4.11 7.18 -0.37
C ASN A 59 4.92 8.44 -0.02
N GLN A 60 4.64 9.51 -0.77
CA GLN A 60 5.27 10.83 -0.66
C GLN A 60 4.24 11.98 -0.55
N ASN A 61 2.96 11.63 -0.38
CA ASN A 61 1.88 12.60 -0.21
C ASN A 61 1.99 13.29 1.16
N GLY A 62 1.62 14.57 1.22
CA GLY A 62 1.75 15.39 2.43
C GLY A 62 3.12 16.04 2.66
N ILE A 63 4.14 15.70 1.86
CA ILE A 63 5.48 16.31 1.96
C ILE A 63 5.62 17.42 0.89
N GLY A 64 5.89 18.64 1.35
CA GLY A 64 6.18 19.80 0.50
C GLY A 64 7.57 19.72 -0.15
N ARG A 65 7.78 20.45 -1.27
CA ARG A 65 9.06 20.42 -2.03
C ARG A 65 10.27 20.93 -1.23
N TYR A 66 10.04 21.79 -0.23
CA TYR A 66 11.09 22.46 0.55
C TYR A 66 10.96 22.20 2.06
N ASP A 67 10.18 21.20 2.44
CA ASP A 67 9.84 20.91 3.83
C ASP A 67 11.02 20.35 4.65
N GLY A 68 12.15 20.11 3.98
CA GLY A 68 13.45 19.75 4.55
C GLY A 68 14.50 20.86 4.49
N ILE A 69 14.15 22.07 4.02
CA ILE A 69 15.06 23.23 3.91
C ILE A 69 14.49 24.38 4.74
N GLN A 70 15.31 24.98 5.62
CA GLN A 70 14.93 26.19 6.35
C GLN A 70 14.75 27.34 5.35
N LEU A 71 13.49 27.69 5.07
CA LEU A 71 13.16 28.84 4.25
C LEU A 71 13.10 30.09 5.13
N TYR A 72 13.28 31.25 4.50
CA TYR A 72 13.11 32.56 5.11
C TYR A 72 12.00 33.30 4.37
N ASN A 73 11.05 33.85 5.12
CA ASN A 73 9.98 34.67 4.58
C ASN A 73 10.44 36.12 4.62
N TYR A 74 10.58 36.71 3.43
CA TYR A 74 10.82 38.13 3.28
C TYR A 74 9.50 38.89 3.37
N LYS A 75 9.39 39.83 4.32
CA LYS A 75 8.19 40.65 4.52
C LYS A 75 8.55 42.13 4.36
N SER A 76 8.23 42.68 3.19
CA SER A 76 8.39 44.11 2.90
C SER A 76 7.27 44.92 3.56
N ASN A 77 7.61 46.08 4.13
CA ASN A 77 6.68 47.04 4.73
C ASN A 77 5.74 46.47 5.81
N SER A 78 6.16 45.43 6.53
CA SER A 78 5.31 44.74 7.53
C SER A 78 5.92 44.69 8.93
N GLY A 79 7.15 45.18 9.11
CA GLY A 79 7.85 45.20 10.39
C GLY A 79 7.54 46.42 11.24
N ALA A 80 8.41 46.68 12.22
CA ALA A 80 8.30 47.84 13.11
C ALA A 80 8.32 49.16 12.33
N LEU A 81 7.63 50.18 12.85
CA LEU A 81 7.62 51.51 12.24
C LEU A 81 9.01 52.16 12.44
N LEU A 82 9.73 52.43 11.36
CA LEU A 82 11.03 53.10 11.36
C LEU A 82 10.88 54.44 10.63
N GLY A 83 10.63 55.51 11.38
CA GLY A 83 10.24 56.81 10.81
C GLY A 83 8.83 56.76 10.19
N ASN A 84 8.69 57.21 8.94
CA ASN A 84 7.40 57.25 8.22
C ASN A 84 7.06 55.97 7.46
N SER A 85 7.87 54.92 7.55
CA SER A 85 7.65 53.67 6.81
C SER A 85 7.83 52.46 7.72
N LYS A 86 7.10 51.38 7.42
CA LYS A 86 7.27 50.11 8.11
C LYS A 86 8.56 49.45 7.62
N GLY A 87 9.41 49.02 8.55
CA GLY A 87 10.63 48.30 8.24
C GLY A 87 10.36 46.98 7.52
N THR A 88 11.30 46.57 6.69
CA THR A 88 11.32 45.22 6.13
C THR A 88 12.03 44.30 7.11
N TYR A 89 11.49 43.10 7.32
CA TYR A 89 12.13 42.10 8.16
C TYR A 89 12.06 40.72 7.51
N VAL A 90 12.93 39.84 7.99
CA VAL A 90 13.03 38.45 7.55
C VAL A 90 12.70 37.58 8.75
N GLU A 91 11.75 36.67 8.58
CA GLU A 91 11.40 35.67 9.60
C GLU A 91 11.71 34.27 9.07
N SER A 92 12.05 33.35 9.97
CA SER A 92 12.22 31.94 9.60
C SER A 92 10.86 31.32 9.26
N ALA A 93 10.79 30.64 8.12
CA ALA A 93 9.59 29.94 7.71
C ALA A 93 9.50 28.59 8.44
N GLY A 94 8.79 28.56 9.57
CA GLY A 94 8.41 27.34 10.30
C GLY A 94 9.58 26.45 10.78
N LEU A 95 9.23 25.40 11.52
CA LEU A 95 10.18 24.37 11.93
C LEU A 95 10.36 23.35 10.82
N VAL A 96 11.61 23.12 10.42
CA VAL A 96 11.98 22.20 9.34
C VAL A 96 12.51 20.90 9.90
N SER A 97 12.12 19.78 9.28
CA SER A 97 12.58 18.45 9.66
C SER A 97 13.56 17.90 8.64
N THR A 98 14.83 17.80 9.03
CA THR A 98 15.91 17.25 8.17
C THR A 98 15.96 15.72 8.16
N MET A 99 15.03 15.03 8.84
CA MET A 99 15.06 13.57 9.00
C MET A 99 13.81 12.86 8.45
N ARG A 100 13.05 13.50 7.57
CA ARG A 100 11.89 12.86 6.94
C ARG A 100 12.33 11.81 5.92
N THR A 101 11.57 10.71 5.85
CA THR A 101 11.75 9.61 4.90
C THR A 101 10.40 9.25 4.27
N TRP A 102 10.43 8.37 3.27
CA TRP A 102 9.24 7.79 2.65
C TRP A 102 8.30 7.17 3.69
N GLU A 103 7.00 7.38 3.51
CA GLU A 103 5.97 6.60 4.18
C GLU A 103 5.89 5.23 3.52
N ARG A 104 5.92 4.16 4.31
CA ARG A 104 5.92 2.77 3.81
C ARG A 104 4.56 2.13 4.06
N ILE A 105 3.92 1.68 3.00
CA ILE A 105 2.64 0.97 3.05
C ILE A 105 2.90 -0.50 2.74
N TYR A 106 2.65 -1.36 3.72
CA TYR A 106 2.73 -2.81 3.58
C TYR A 106 1.33 -3.37 3.35
N ASN A 107 1.16 -4.08 2.24
CA ASN A 107 -0.08 -4.78 1.90
C ASN A 107 0.16 -6.28 1.99
N TYR A 108 -0.70 -6.97 2.71
CA TYR A 108 -0.75 -8.42 2.82
C TYR A 108 -2.12 -8.86 2.29
N ASN A 109 -2.16 -9.86 1.43
CA ASN A 109 -3.41 -10.43 0.91
C ASN A 109 -3.29 -11.96 0.93
N LEU A 110 -4.33 -12.61 1.43
CA LEU A 110 -4.51 -14.06 1.41
C LEU A 110 -5.88 -14.36 0.81
N GLY A 111 -5.89 -15.11 -0.29
CA GLY A 111 -7.08 -15.51 -1.03
C GLY A 111 -7.16 -17.01 -1.19
N ILE A 112 -8.36 -17.56 -1.09
CA ILE A 112 -8.67 -18.96 -1.42
C ILE A 112 -9.81 -18.94 -2.43
N ASP A 113 -9.58 -19.55 -3.58
CA ASP A 113 -10.61 -19.81 -4.59
C ASP A 113 -10.98 -21.28 -4.54
N PHE A 114 -12.28 -21.56 -4.53
CA PHE A 114 -12.81 -22.93 -4.52
C PHE A 114 -13.95 -23.09 -5.53
N GLY A 115 -14.05 -24.28 -6.11
CA GLY A 115 -15.10 -24.69 -7.03
C GLY A 115 -15.54 -26.11 -6.74
N PHE A 116 -16.84 -26.32 -6.57
CA PHE A 116 -17.47 -27.61 -6.30
C PHE A 116 -18.58 -27.93 -7.32
N LEU A 117 -18.96 -29.20 -7.41
CA LEU A 117 -20.10 -29.70 -8.19
C LEU A 117 -20.01 -29.37 -9.69
N ASN A 118 -18.92 -29.72 -10.35
CA ASN A 118 -18.61 -29.33 -11.74
C ASN A 118 -18.64 -27.81 -11.95
N ASN A 119 -18.01 -27.06 -11.03
CA ASN A 119 -17.97 -25.59 -11.02
C ASN A 119 -19.36 -24.93 -10.95
N ARG A 120 -20.38 -25.63 -10.42
CA ARG A 120 -21.70 -25.06 -10.19
C ARG A 120 -21.73 -24.12 -9.00
N LEU A 121 -20.98 -24.47 -7.95
CA LEU A 121 -20.74 -23.62 -6.80
C LEU A 121 -19.30 -23.16 -6.86
N THR A 122 -19.09 -21.88 -7.12
CA THR A 122 -17.76 -21.28 -7.10
C THR A 122 -17.73 -20.19 -6.05
N GLY A 123 -16.62 -20.06 -5.36
CA GLY A 123 -16.47 -19.00 -4.39
C GLY A 123 -15.02 -18.61 -4.19
N THR A 124 -14.86 -17.38 -3.71
CA THR A 124 -13.58 -16.81 -3.35
C THR A 124 -13.70 -16.20 -1.97
N PHE A 125 -12.73 -16.52 -1.13
CA PHE A 125 -12.55 -15.94 0.19
C PHE A 125 -11.25 -15.15 0.19
N GLU A 126 -11.32 -13.84 0.38
CA GLU A 126 -10.14 -12.97 0.46
C GLU A 126 -10.08 -12.22 1.79
N VAL A 127 -8.88 -12.21 2.38
CA VAL A 127 -8.52 -11.43 3.56
C VAL A 127 -7.32 -10.58 3.21
N PHE A 128 -7.44 -9.28 3.44
CA PHE A 128 -6.37 -8.33 3.19
C PHE A 128 -6.08 -7.52 4.45
N LYS A 129 -4.81 -7.17 4.63
CA LYS A 129 -4.33 -6.34 5.73
C LYS A 129 -3.37 -5.30 5.19
N LYS A 130 -3.64 -4.03 5.51
CA LYS A 130 -2.80 -2.90 5.15
C LYS A 130 -2.18 -2.31 6.41
N LYS A 131 -0.86 -2.13 6.42
CA LYS A 131 -0.11 -1.49 7.51
C LYS A 131 0.67 -0.32 6.95
N THR A 132 0.43 0.87 7.47
CA THR A 132 1.16 2.07 7.08
C THR A 132 2.12 2.46 8.19
N THR A 133 3.40 2.62 7.86
CA THR A 133 4.43 3.10 8.78
C THR A 133 4.89 4.46 8.35
N ILE A 134 4.69 5.43 9.24
CA ILE A 134 5.11 6.80 9.01
C ILE A 134 6.36 7.05 9.84
N CYS A 135 7.41 7.56 9.21
CA CYS A 135 8.64 7.90 9.90
C CYS A 135 8.74 9.41 10.05
N TRP A 136 8.33 9.90 11.21
CA TRP A 136 8.53 11.28 11.64
C TRP A 136 9.78 11.31 12.52
N PHE A 137 10.82 12.05 12.12
CA PHE A 137 12.01 12.31 12.96
C PHE A 137 12.67 11.06 13.56
N ARG A 138 13.37 10.22 12.78
CA ARG A 138 14.06 8.97 13.25
C ARG A 138 13.17 7.94 13.96
N VAL A 139 11.94 8.26 14.32
CA VAL A 139 10.98 7.37 14.95
C VAL A 139 9.97 6.97 13.89
N CYS A 140 10.06 5.71 13.47
CA CYS A 140 9.05 5.10 12.63
C CYS A 140 7.92 4.60 13.52
N THR A 141 6.81 5.34 13.57
CA THR A 141 5.62 4.89 14.28
C THR A 141 4.76 4.09 13.31
N PRO A 142 4.47 2.81 13.63
CA PRO A 142 3.43 2.09 12.94
C PRO A 142 2.11 2.77 13.28
N VAL A 143 1.45 3.35 12.30
CA VAL A 143 0.07 3.80 12.48
C VAL A 143 -0.80 2.57 12.27
N TYR A 144 -1.26 1.98 13.37
CA TYR A 144 -2.21 0.88 13.34
C TYR A 144 -3.61 1.42 13.05
N TRP A 145 -3.90 1.72 11.79
CA TRP A 145 -5.27 1.62 11.32
C TRP A 145 -5.59 0.14 11.20
N VAL A 146 -5.98 -0.49 12.31
CA VAL A 146 -6.67 -1.79 12.26
C VAL A 146 -8.06 -1.48 11.75
N GLU A 147 -8.21 -1.25 10.45
CA GLU A 147 -9.48 -1.65 9.84
C GLU A 147 -9.50 -3.18 9.97
N LEU A 148 -10.46 -3.68 10.76
CA LEU A 148 -10.96 -5.04 10.61
C LEU A 148 -11.55 -5.10 9.20
N LEU A 149 -10.69 -5.31 8.20
CA LEU A 149 -11.10 -5.21 6.82
C LEU A 149 -12.03 -6.37 6.48
N PRO A 150 -13.10 -6.10 5.71
CA PRO A 150 -14.14 -7.07 5.43
C PRO A 150 -13.56 -8.29 4.74
N VAL A 151 -14.01 -9.47 5.17
CA VAL A 151 -13.83 -10.68 4.38
C VAL A 151 -14.66 -10.51 3.11
N LEU A 152 -14.01 -10.45 1.95
CA LEU A 152 -14.75 -10.52 0.69
C LEU A 152 -15.05 -11.98 0.42
N ILE A 153 -16.32 -12.35 0.64
CA ILE A 153 -16.87 -13.66 0.27
C ILE A 153 -17.73 -13.45 -0.96
N ALA A 154 -17.22 -13.83 -2.12
CA ALA A 154 -18.00 -13.89 -3.34
C ALA A 154 -18.38 -15.35 -3.58
N VAL A 155 -19.67 -15.67 -3.64
CA VAL A 155 -20.17 -17.01 -4.00
C VAL A 155 -21.09 -16.87 -5.21
N SER A 156 -20.82 -17.65 -6.25
CA SER A 156 -21.62 -17.70 -7.47
C SER A 156 -22.17 -19.11 -7.65
N LEU A 157 -23.48 -19.18 -7.86
CA LEU A 157 -24.22 -20.40 -8.21
C LEU A 157 -24.73 -20.28 -9.64
N ARG A 158 -24.36 -21.21 -10.51
CA ARG A 158 -24.94 -21.29 -11.86
C ARG A 158 -26.12 -22.27 -11.89
N PRO A 159 -27.32 -21.85 -12.33
CA PRO A 159 -28.44 -22.76 -12.51
C PRO A 159 -28.20 -23.71 -13.70
N MET A 160 -28.79 -24.90 -13.62
CA MET A 160 -28.74 -25.92 -14.65
C MET A 160 -29.59 -25.48 -15.85
N VAL A 161 -28.96 -25.06 -16.94
CA VAL A 161 -29.67 -24.89 -18.22
C VAL A 161 -29.92 -26.28 -18.78
N THR A 162 -31.11 -26.81 -18.57
CA THR A 162 -31.61 -27.95 -19.33
C THR A 162 -31.74 -27.50 -20.78
N MET A 163 -30.88 -27.99 -21.68
CA MET A 163 -31.12 -27.84 -23.11
C MET A 163 -32.35 -28.69 -23.46
N PRO A 164 -33.40 -28.12 -24.07
CA PRO A 164 -34.46 -28.93 -24.68
C PRO A 164 -33.85 -29.72 -25.86
N ALA A 165 -34.35 -30.95 -26.02
CA ALA A 165 -33.91 -31.95 -27.00
C ALA A 165 -34.08 -31.51 -28.46
#